data_AF-A0A9W3SHL5-F1
#
_entry.id   AF-A0A9W3SHL5-F1
#
_cell.length_a   1.000
_cell.length_b   1.000
_cell.length_c   1.000
_cell.angle_alpha   90.00
_cell.angle_beta   90.00
_cell.angle_gamma   90.00
#
_symmetry.space_group_name_H-M   'P 1'
#
loop_
_entity.id
_entity.type
_entity.pdbx_description
1 polymer ?
#
loop_
_entity_poly.entity_id
_entity_poly.type
_entity_poly.pdbx_seq_one_letter_code
_entity_poly.pdbx_strand_id
1 'polypeptide(L)'
;MWVKGSKQYKDFEEYLLPPHTWQHMKQTQQIPLEFTEDVEKYLNKRFEQLDIELSKVNCLIANQDLQGVTIYGGKIQVASLKKMVPEDVEEITRLVYDLLPRIKLTDLLVEVDTWTQFSKHFVHLHTQKAPKEKSILFAAILSDGINLGLSKMADACPNISYS
;
A
#
# COMPACT_ATOMS: atom_id res chain seq x y z
N MET A 1 9.39 22.35 -6.49
CA MET A 1 9.03 22.37 -5.05
C MET A 1 9.10 20.92 -4.59
N TRP A 2 10.14 20.54 -3.84
CA TRP A 2 10.33 19.17 -3.34
C TRP A 2 9.78 19.07 -1.91
N VAL A 3 8.99 18.04 -1.66
CA VAL A 3 8.42 17.77 -0.33
C VAL A 3 9.44 16.98 0.48
N LYS A 4 9.88 17.53 1.61
CA LYS A 4 10.76 16.85 2.56
C LYS A 4 10.08 15.56 3.03
N GLY A 5 10.57 14.40 2.58
CA GLY A 5 10.00 13.08 2.89
C GLY A 5 9.32 12.35 1.72
N SER A 6 9.17 12.96 0.54
CA SER A 6 8.68 12.26 -0.65
C SER A 6 9.63 11.14 -1.06
N LYS A 7 9.14 9.90 -1.17
CA LYS A 7 9.93 8.73 -1.62
C LYS A 7 9.94 8.55 -3.15
N GLN A 8 9.34 9.47 -3.90
CA GLN A 8 9.09 9.29 -5.34
C GLN A 8 10.05 10.08 -6.23
N TYR A 9 10.73 11.10 -5.68
CA TYR A 9 11.65 11.99 -6.40
C TYR A 9 12.90 12.36 -5.58
N LYS A 10 13.33 11.50 -4.66
CA LYS A 10 14.58 11.70 -3.91
C LYS A 10 15.78 11.27 -4.76
N ASP A 11 16.90 11.92 -4.53
CA ASP A 11 18.20 11.46 -5.01
C ASP A 11 18.43 10.02 -4.51
N PHE A 12 18.95 9.15 -5.37
CA PHE A 12 19.26 7.76 -5.02
C PHE A 12 20.21 7.69 -3.82
N GLU A 13 21.13 8.65 -3.70
CA GLU A 13 22.08 8.70 -2.58
C GLU A 13 21.40 8.90 -1.22
N GLU A 14 20.21 9.53 -1.16
CA GLU A 14 19.46 9.67 0.09
C GLU A 14 18.85 8.35 0.60
N TYR A 15 18.82 7.30 -0.24
CA TYR A 15 18.37 5.96 0.18
C TYR A 15 19.52 5.11 0.71
N LEU A 16 20.76 5.48 0.40
CA LEU A 16 21.94 4.77 0.82
C LEU A 16 22.37 5.23 2.21
N LEU A 17 23.03 4.33 2.95
CA LEU A 17 23.71 4.72 4.18
C LEU A 17 24.85 5.69 3.82
N PRO A 18 24.93 6.88 4.45
CA PRO A 18 26.03 7.81 4.19
C PRO A 18 27.38 7.12 4.40
N PRO A 19 28.41 7.37 3.55
CA PRO A 19 29.70 6.67 3.62
C PRO A 19 30.35 6.71 5.00
N HIS A 20 30.26 7.84 5.70
CA HIS A 20 30.78 8.00 7.06
C HIS A 20 30.03 7.12 8.08
N THR A 21 28.70 7.03 7.97
CA THR A 21 27.87 6.17 8.82
C THR A 21 28.20 4.70 8.58
N TRP A 22 28.38 4.29 7.32
CA TRP A 22 28.81 2.94 6.96
C TRP A 22 30.18 2.59 7.53
N GLN A 23 31.16 3.48 7.40
CA GLN A 23 32.51 3.28 7.95
C GLN A 23 32.48 3.13 9.48
N HIS A 24 31.70 3.96 10.17
CA HIS A 24 31.51 3.85 11.62
C HIS A 24 30.85 2.53 12.02
N MET A 25 29.79 2.10 11.31
CA MET A 25 29.12 0.82 11.55
C MET A 25 30.06 -0.38 11.34
N LYS A 26 30.92 -0.32 10.32
CA LYS A 26 31.93 -1.35 10.03
C LYS A 26 33.00 -1.43 11.13
N GLN A 27 33.48 -0.28 11.62
CA GLN A 27 34.47 -0.23 12.69
C GLN A 27 33.92 -0.70 14.05
N THR A 28 32.64 -0.47 14.30
CA THR A 28 31.98 -0.83 15.57
C THR A 28 31.33 -2.21 15.55
N GLN A 29 31.39 -2.96 14.44
CA GLN A 29 30.69 -4.24 14.24
C GLN A 29 29.17 -4.17 14.52
N GLN A 30 28.55 -3.02 14.33
CA GLN A 30 27.12 -2.79 14.57
C GLN A 30 26.27 -2.90 13.30
N ILE A 31 26.71 -3.66 12.31
CA ILE A 31 25.92 -3.86 11.09
C ILE A 31 24.71 -4.74 11.46
N PRO A 32 23.46 -4.24 11.31
CA PRO A 32 22.26 -4.98 11.70
C PRO A 32 21.89 -6.02 10.62
N LEU A 33 22.85 -6.84 10.22
CA LEU A 33 22.68 -7.88 9.21
C LEU A 33 23.24 -9.18 9.77
N GLU A 34 22.40 -10.20 9.84
CA GLU A 34 22.75 -11.52 10.38
C GLU A 34 23.62 -12.38 9.44
N PHE A 35 24.08 -11.84 8.31
CA PHE A 35 24.81 -12.61 7.30
C PHE A 35 26.31 -12.34 7.29
N THR A 36 27.05 -13.36 6.87
CA THR A 36 28.51 -13.35 6.69
C THR A 36 28.92 -12.32 5.65
N GLU A 37 29.99 -11.55 5.88
CA GLU A 37 30.56 -10.59 4.90
C GLU A 37 31.04 -11.27 3.60
N ASP A 38 31.10 -12.60 3.58
CA ASP A 38 31.40 -13.41 2.42
C ASP A 38 30.12 -13.74 1.63
N VAL A 39 30.02 -13.12 0.45
CA VAL A 39 28.92 -13.29 -0.50
C VAL A 39 28.84 -14.71 -1.03
N GLU A 40 29.98 -15.34 -1.36
CA GLU A 40 29.99 -16.70 -1.91
C GLU A 40 29.48 -17.69 -0.88
N LYS A 41 29.95 -17.56 0.37
CA LYS A 41 29.47 -18.40 1.49
C LYS A 41 27.97 -18.21 1.73
N TYR A 42 27.46 -16.98 1.66
CA TYR A 42 26.03 -16.71 1.80
C TYR A 42 25.22 -17.36 0.66
N LEU A 43 25.64 -17.17 -0.59
CA LEU A 43 24.96 -17.74 -1.75
C LEU A 43 24.96 -19.27 -1.69
N ASN A 44 26.09 -19.90 -1.37
CA ASN A 44 26.17 -21.36 -1.24
C ASN A 44 25.19 -21.87 -0.18
N LYS A 45 25.14 -21.22 1.00
CA LYS A 45 24.15 -21.55 2.04
C LYS A 45 22.71 -21.41 1.54
N ARG A 46 22.40 -20.38 0.75
CA ARG A 46 21.05 -20.19 0.18
C ARG A 46 20.72 -21.23 -0.89
N PHE A 47 21.68 -21.62 -1.72
CA PHE A 47 21.50 -22.70 -2.70
C PHE A 47 21.28 -24.05 -2.03
N GLU A 48 22.04 -24.38 -0.98
CA GLU A 48 21.81 -25.60 -0.18
C GLU A 48 20.42 -25.60 0.45
N GLN A 49 19.99 -24.48 1.05
CA GLN A 49 18.64 -24.35 1.59
C GLN A 49 17.57 -24.52 0.52
N LEU A 50 17.77 -23.89 -0.65
CA LEU A 50 16.84 -24.00 -1.77
C LEU A 50 16.73 -25.45 -2.26
N ASP A 51 17.85 -26.16 -2.40
CA ASP A 51 17.86 -27.56 -2.84
C ASP A 51 17.14 -28.50 -1.87
N ILE A 52 17.34 -28.29 -0.55
CA ILE A 52 16.63 -29.01 0.50
C ILE A 52 15.12 -28.77 0.39
N GLU A 53 14.67 -27.52 0.27
CA GLU A 53 13.24 -27.20 0.20
C GLU A 53 12.60 -27.68 -1.11
N LEU A 54 13.30 -27.57 -2.25
CA LEU A 54 12.83 -28.10 -3.52
C LEU A 54 12.70 -29.63 -3.49
N SER A 55 13.68 -30.32 -2.89
CA SER A 55 13.63 -31.77 -2.72
C SER A 55 12.45 -32.21 -1.86
N LYS A 56 12.16 -31.49 -0.76
CA LYS A 56 10.98 -31.74 0.07
C LYS A 56 9.70 -31.54 -0.72
N VAL A 57 9.55 -30.42 -1.45
CA VAL A 57 8.37 -30.15 -2.26
C VAL A 57 8.18 -31.20 -3.35
N ASN A 58 9.25 -31.62 -4.03
CA ASN A 58 9.19 -32.70 -5.02
C ASN A 58 8.71 -34.03 -4.41
N CYS A 59 9.19 -34.37 -3.20
CA CYS A 59 8.73 -35.56 -2.48
C CYS A 59 7.22 -35.47 -2.12
N LEU A 60 6.78 -34.33 -1.59
CA LEU A 60 5.37 -34.08 -1.24
C LEU A 60 4.46 -34.12 -2.48
N ILE A 61 4.95 -33.61 -3.61
CA ILE A 61 4.26 -33.71 -4.91
C ILE A 61 4.14 -35.17 -5.35
N ALA A 62 5.24 -35.93 -5.29
CA ALA A 62 5.27 -37.33 -5.72
C ALA A 62 4.32 -38.20 -4.88
N ASN A 63 4.20 -37.90 -3.59
CA ASN A 63 3.32 -38.60 -2.66
C ASN A 63 1.87 -38.06 -2.62
N GLN A 64 1.57 -36.99 -3.36
CA GLN A 64 0.26 -36.30 -3.33
C GLN A 64 -0.12 -35.71 -1.96
N ASP A 65 0.87 -35.40 -1.13
CA ASP A 65 0.68 -34.90 0.25
C ASP A 65 0.59 -33.36 0.33
N LEU A 66 0.81 -32.67 -0.79
CA LEU A 66 0.84 -31.20 -0.83
C LEU A 66 -0.59 -30.63 -0.92
N GLN A 67 -1.18 -30.30 0.23
CA GLN A 67 -2.53 -29.75 0.30
C GLN A 67 -2.66 -28.42 -0.45
N GLY A 68 -3.73 -28.29 -1.23
CA GLY A 68 -4.00 -27.06 -1.97
C GLY A 68 -3.07 -26.83 -3.16
N VAL A 69 -2.30 -27.83 -3.60
CA VAL A 69 -1.45 -27.73 -4.78
C VAL A 69 -1.76 -28.86 -5.75
N THR A 70 -1.93 -28.51 -7.02
CA THR A 70 -2.18 -29.47 -8.11
C THR A 70 -1.18 -29.25 -9.24
N ILE A 71 -0.81 -30.33 -9.93
CA ILE A 71 0.03 -30.24 -11.13
C ILE A 71 -0.85 -30.48 -12.35
N TYR A 72 -0.92 -29.47 -13.22
CA TYR A 72 -1.67 -29.55 -14.46
C TYR A 72 -0.86 -28.99 -15.62
N GLY A 73 -0.65 -29.79 -16.66
CA GLY A 73 0.08 -29.37 -17.87
C GLY A 73 1.52 -28.89 -17.60
N GLY A 74 2.23 -29.54 -16.67
CA GLY A 74 3.59 -29.15 -16.29
C GLY A 74 3.68 -27.87 -15.44
N LYS A 75 2.55 -27.34 -14.96
CA LYS A 75 2.51 -26.17 -14.07
C LYS A 75 2.01 -26.56 -12.68
N ILE A 76 2.60 -25.94 -11.67
CA ILE A 76 2.14 -26.00 -10.28
C ILE A 76 1.02 -24.97 -10.11
N GLN A 77 -0.18 -25.42 -9.80
CA GLN A 77 -1.33 -24.59 -9.45
C GLN A 77 -1.56 -24.64 -7.95
N VAL A 78 -1.38 -23.50 -7.27
CA VAL A 78 -1.72 -23.33 -5.87
C VAL A 78 -3.17 -22.85 -5.80
N ALA A 79 -4.02 -23.59 -5.11
CA ALA A 79 -5.40 -23.23 -4.86
C ALA A 79 -5.46 -21.88 -4.12
N SER A 80 -6.35 -21.00 -4.56
CA SER A 80 -6.61 -19.75 -3.86
C SER A 80 -7.09 -20.06 -2.44
N LEU A 81 -6.56 -19.31 -1.47
CA LEU A 81 -7.05 -19.37 -0.09
C LEU A 81 -8.53 -19.02 -0.09
N LYS A 82 -9.38 -19.96 0.32
CA LYS A 82 -10.79 -19.65 0.57
C LYS A 82 -10.84 -18.61 1.69
N LYS A 83 -11.63 -17.54 1.49
CA LYS A 83 -11.93 -16.58 2.55
C LYS A 83 -12.44 -17.35 3.76
N MET A 84 -11.65 -17.40 4.84
CA MET A 84 -12.08 -17.91 6.14
C MET A 84 -12.87 -16.83 6.89
N VAL A 85 -13.87 -16.27 6.22
CA VAL A 85 -14.77 -15.28 6.82
C VAL A 85 -16.06 -16.02 7.14
N PRO A 86 -16.44 -16.14 8.44
CA PRO A 86 -17.73 -16.70 8.82
C PRO A 86 -18.89 -15.97 8.14
N GLU A 87 -19.95 -16.68 7.81
CA GLU A 87 -21.13 -16.13 7.11
C GLU A 87 -21.77 -14.97 7.90
N ASP A 88 -21.77 -15.08 9.24
CA ASP A 88 -22.28 -14.05 10.16
C ASP A 88 -21.54 -12.70 10.07
N VAL A 89 -20.32 -12.67 9.53
CA VAL A 89 -19.53 -11.43 9.45
C VAL A 89 -20.18 -10.43 8.50
N GLU A 90 -20.84 -10.88 7.43
CA GLU A 90 -21.53 -9.96 6.52
C GLU A 90 -22.71 -9.28 7.20
N GLU A 91 -23.50 -10.03 7.98
CA GLU A 91 -24.63 -9.49 8.74
C GLU A 91 -24.18 -8.54 9.85
N ILE A 92 -23.16 -8.92 10.62
CA ILE A 92 -22.59 -8.06 11.66
C ILE A 92 -22.02 -6.78 11.06
N THR A 93 -21.31 -6.89 9.94
CA THR A 93 -20.74 -5.72 9.24
C THR A 93 -21.85 -4.76 8.83
N ARG A 94 -22.95 -5.27 8.27
CA ARG A 94 -24.12 -4.46 7.92
C ARG A 94 -24.74 -3.77 9.15
N LEU A 95 -24.96 -4.50 10.24
CA LEU A 95 -25.52 -3.94 11.47
C LEU A 95 -24.62 -2.85 12.05
N VAL A 96 -23.30 -3.04 12.03
CA VAL A 96 -22.32 -2.03 12.47
C VAL A 96 -22.38 -0.80 11.58
N TYR A 97 -22.46 -0.96 10.25
CA TYR A 97 -22.58 0.18 9.33
C TYR A 97 -23.92 0.92 9.48
N ASP A 98 -25.01 0.24 9.84
CA ASP A 98 -26.31 0.88 10.11
C ASP A 98 -26.30 1.73 11.39
N LEU A 99 -25.41 1.44 12.35
CA LEU A 99 -25.22 2.23 13.57
C LEU A 99 -24.35 3.48 13.36
N LEU A 100 -23.58 3.53 12.28
CA LEU A 100 -22.71 4.66 11.99
C LEU A 100 -23.51 5.82 11.37
N PRO A 101 -23.29 7.07 11.81
CA PRO A 101 -23.93 8.21 11.19
C PRO A 101 -23.51 8.30 9.72
N ARG A 102 -24.48 8.46 8.82
CA ARG A 102 -24.23 8.71 7.39
C ARG A 102 -23.77 10.15 7.21
N ILE A 103 -22.50 10.40 7.49
CA ILE A 103 -21.87 11.70 7.27
C ILE A 103 -21.48 11.78 5.79
N LYS A 104 -21.84 12.87 5.11
CA LYS A 104 -21.35 13.13 3.77
C LYS A 104 -19.87 13.48 3.89
N LEU A 105 -19.02 12.70 3.22
CA LEU A 105 -17.57 12.89 3.32
C LEU A 105 -17.12 14.28 2.83
N THR A 106 -17.89 14.89 1.93
CA THR A 106 -17.73 16.29 1.52
C THR A 106 -17.99 17.29 2.63
N ASP A 107 -19.01 17.07 3.47
CA ASP A 107 -19.30 17.92 4.63
C ASP A 107 -18.17 17.82 5.68
N LEU A 108 -17.61 16.61 5.87
CA LEU A 108 -16.44 16.42 6.73
C LEU A 108 -15.22 17.21 6.22
N LEU A 109 -14.99 17.23 4.91
CA LEU A 109 -13.90 18.01 4.33
C LEU A 109 -14.12 19.53 4.47
N VAL A 110 -15.37 20.00 4.36
CA VAL A 110 -15.72 21.39 4.64
C VAL A 110 -15.37 21.73 6.08
N GLU A 111 -15.76 20.88 7.03
CA GLU A 111 -15.46 21.07 8.46
C GLU A 111 -13.95 21.11 8.73
N VAL A 112 -13.19 20.16 8.19
CA VAL A 112 -11.72 20.13 8.32
C VAL A 112 -11.07 21.36 7.68
N ASP A 113 -11.60 21.88 6.58
CA ASP A 113 -11.14 23.13 5.97
C ASP A 113 -11.40 24.34 6.88
N THR A 114 -12.49 24.34 7.68
CA THR A 114 -12.69 25.43 8.66
C THR A 114 -11.62 25.44 9.75
N TRP A 115 -11.12 24.28 10.16
CA TRP A 115 -10.08 24.17 11.20
C TRP A 115 -8.68 24.46 10.67
N THR A 116 -8.35 23.89 9.51
CA THR A 116 -6.97 23.87 9.00
C THR A 116 -6.73 24.90 7.90
N GLN A 117 -7.81 25.36 7.24
CA GLN A 117 -7.78 26.20 6.05
C GLN A 117 -6.89 25.61 4.94
N PHE A 118 -6.83 24.28 4.81
CA PHE A 118 -5.94 23.62 3.86
C PHE A 118 -6.23 24.05 2.41
N SER A 119 -7.48 24.42 2.09
CA SER A 119 -7.89 24.84 0.74
C SER A 119 -7.11 26.05 0.22
N LYS A 120 -6.56 26.90 1.09
CA LYS A 120 -5.73 28.06 0.69
C LYS A 120 -4.42 27.68 -0.01
N HIS A 121 -3.97 26.44 0.18
CA HIS A 121 -2.75 25.93 -0.45
C HIS A 121 -3.01 25.35 -1.84
N PHE A 122 -4.28 25.11 -2.19
CA PHE A 122 -4.68 24.62 -3.50
C PHE A 122 -4.96 25.78 -4.44
N VAL A 123 -3.90 26.34 -5.02
CA VAL A 123 -3.97 27.48 -5.92
C VAL A 123 -3.53 27.12 -7.33
N HIS A 124 -4.04 27.85 -8.31
CA HIS A 124 -3.65 27.64 -9.71
C HIS A 124 -2.15 27.93 -9.88
N LEU A 125 -1.40 26.95 -10.39
CA LEU A 125 0.08 26.97 -10.45
C LEU A 125 0.69 28.28 -10.99
N HIS A 126 0.12 28.84 -12.06
CA HIS A 126 0.64 30.06 -12.69
C HIS A 126 0.04 31.37 -12.16
N THR A 127 -1.22 31.38 -11.75
CA THR A 127 -1.94 32.62 -11.41
C THR A 127 -2.06 32.83 -9.91
N GLN A 128 -1.70 31.81 -9.11
CA GLN A 128 -1.84 31.76 -7.66
C GLN A 128 -3.27 32.04 -7.18
N LYS A 129 -4.26 31.94 -8.08
CA LYS A 129 -5.67 32.17 -7.76
C LYS A 129 -6.25 30.96 -7.04
N ALA A 130 -7.06 31.23 -6.02
CA ALA A 130 -7.86 30.22 -5.35
C ALA A 130 -8.93 29.63 -6.30
N PRO A 131 -9.41 28.41 -6.04
CA PRO A 131 -10.47 27.80 -6.81
C PRO A 131 -11.75 28.63 -6.69
N LYS A 132 -12.50 28.76 -7.79
CA LYS A 132 -13.76 29.52 -7.82
C LYS A 132 -14.80 28.91 -6.88
N GLU A 133 -14.81 27.58 -6.78
CA GLU A 133 -15.74 26.83 -5.93
C GLU A 133 -14.98 25.78 -5.13
N LYS A 134 -15.09 25.86 -3.79
CA LYS A 134 -14.44 24.91 -2.87
C LYS A 134 -15.03 23.49 -2.98
N SER A 135 -16.31 23.37 -3.35
CA SER A 135 -16.99 22.09 -3.60
C SER A 135 -16.28 21.25 -4.66
N ILE A 136 -15.86 21.89 -5.77
CA ILE A 136 -15.12 21.24 -6.85
C ILE A 136 -13.74 20.79 -6.39
N LEU A 137 -13.05 21.62 -5.59
CA LEU A 137 -11.77 21.25 -5.00
C LEU A 137 -11.91 20.01 -4.10
N PHE A 138 -12.90 20.00 -3.21
CA PHE A 138 -13.11 18.88 -2.30
C PHE A 138 -13.50 17.60 -3.04
N ALA A 139 -14.32 17.70 -4.08
CA ALA A 139 -14.65 16.57 -4.95
C ALA A 139 -13.41 16.00 -5.66
N ALA A 140 -12.52 16.86 -6.16
CA ALA A 140 -11.28 16.42 -6.77
C ALA A 140 -10.36 15.71 -5.75
N ILE A 141 -10.25 16.24 -4.53
CA ILE A 141 -9.46 15.62 -3.45
C ILE A 141 -10.05 14.27 -3.05
N LEU A 142 -11.37 14.13 -2.97
CA LEU A 142 -12.02 12.84 -2.68
C LEU A 142 -11.83 11.86 -3.83
N SER A 143 -11.95 12.30 -5.07
CA SER A 143 -11.73 11.42 -6.21
C SER A 143 -10.30 10.88 -6.24
N ASP A 144 -9.31 11.73 -5.97
CA ASP A 144 -7.88 11.38 -6.03
C ASP A 144 -7.42 10.59 -4.78
N GLY A 145 -7.84 11.01 -3.59
CA GLY A 145 -7.30 10.50 -2.32
C GLY A 145 -7.84 9.15 -1.86
N ILE A 146 -9.04 8.75 -2.29
CA ILE A 146 -9.73 7.55 -1.77
C ILE A 146 -10.27 6.62 -2.86
N ASN A 147 -9.97 6.90 -4.15
CA ASN A 147 -10.36 6.06 -5.29
C ASN A 147 -11.82 5.59 -5.21
N LEU A 148 -12.74 6.52 -4.92
CA LEU A 148 -14.16 6.20 -4.85
C LEU A 148 -14.66 5.79 -6.23
N GLY A 149 -15.31 4.63 -6.31
CA GLY A 149 -16.04 4.23 -7.52
C GLY A 149 -17.18 5.20 -7.86
N LEU A 150 -17.58 5.22 -9.14
CA LEU A 150 -18.53 6.19 -9.72
C LEU A 150 -19.80 6.41 -8.88
N SER A 151 -20.42 5.35 -8.36
CA SER A 151 -21.63 5.44 -7.54
C SER A 151 -21.40 6.19 -6.23
N LYS A 152 -20.32 5.87 -5.51
CA LYS A 152 -19.99 6.54 -4.24
C LYS A 152 -19.58 7.99 -4.47
N MET A 153 -19.00 8.28 -5.63
CA MET A 153 -18.63 9.65 -6.01
C MET A 153 -19.87 10.51 -6.33
N ALA A 154 -20.87 9.93 -7.01
CA ALA A 154 -22.16 10.58 -7.24
C ALA A 154 -22.88 10.92 -5.92
N ASP A 155 -22.87 9.98 -4.96
CA ASP A 155 -23.47 10.18 -3.64
C ASP A 155 -22.71 11.24 -2.81
N ALA A 156 -21.38 11.29 -2.94
CA ALA A 156 -20.54 12.26 -2.22
C ALA A 156 -20.66 13.68 -2.79
N CYS A 157 -20.93 13.82 -4.11
CA CYS A 157 -20.90 15.09 -4.83
C CYS A 157 -22.16 15.32 -5.70
N PRO A 158 -23.36 15.42 -5.11
CA PRO A 158 -24.64 15.42 -5.84
C PRO A 158 -24.86 16.65 -6.74
N ASN A 159 -24.12 17.74 -6.53
CA ASN A 159 -24.32 19.02 -7.24
C ASN A 159 -23.18 19.37 -8.21
N ILE A 160 -22.37 18.38 -8.62
CA ILE A 160 -21.22 18.60 -9.50
C ILE A 160 -21.50 17.90 -10.83
N SER A 161 -21.85 18.67 -11.86
CA SER A 161 -22.01 18.19 -13.23
C SER A 161 -20.96 18.81 -14.14
N TYR A 162 -20.40 18.02 -15.06
CA TYR A 162 -19.57 18.54 -16.14
C TYR A 162 -20.48 19.01 -17.29
N SER A 163 -20.44 20.30 -17.62
CA SER A 163 -21.09 20.89 -18.80
C SER A 163 -20.05 21.30 -19.83
#